data_AF-A0A1G0HLK7-F1
#
_entry.id   AF-A0A1G0HLK7-F1
#
_cell.length_a   1.000
_cell.length_b   1.000
_cell.length_c   1.000
_cell.angle_alpha   90.00
_cell.angle_beta   90.00
_cell.angle_gamma   90.00
#
_symmetry.space_group_name_H-M   'P 1'
#
loop_
_entity.id
_entity.type
_entity.pdbx_description
1 polymer ?
#
loop_
_entity_poly.entity_id
_entity_poly.type
_entity_poly.pdbx_seq_one_letter_code
_entity_poly.pdbx_strand_id
1 'polypeptide(L)'
;MKQGFLTISIIVASLFWATMPCLAKPIKHTATATPTAHHKYKSQHGKQGVTQKKPSAIAKQHKKHKKNATIHKAKVPARSRQRGQHAVTSIPAYAIRESTNSGDSAWFISSISHRLVDFVHKTVSTVSYNAYKLGGEHFDISRGIYILDCSRYVDRLLQMVNPKAYSSLVSYTGAVTPTSQHYYEFFTGLAEDPNHFWHAVDEVEKLQPGDILVFRYKNRRGGVTGGHVMIVMSKPIRDNNTFLVRIADSAPTRHSQDTRQSHDSGIGIGTLLLKVNPVTHQPAAYAWGVGSYWNHRVDVVMARPVDV
;
A
#
# COMPACT_ATOMS: atom_id res chain seq x y z
N MET A 1 -64.42 -25.80 -25.54
CA MET A 1 -64.26 -24.55 -26.34
C MET A 1 -62.81 -24.44 -26.79
N LYS A 2 -62.63 -24.00 -28.03
CA LYS A 2 -61.48 -24.16 -28.94
C LYS A 2 -60.15 -23.61 -28.40
N GLN A 3 -59.09 -24.42 -28.52
CA GLN A 3 -57.68 -23.99 -28.47
C GLN A 3 -57.32 -23.28 -29.79
N GLY A 4 -56.71 -22.09 -29.69
CA GLY A 4 -56.19 -21.34 -30.82
C GLY A 4 -54.67 -21.26 -30.75
N PHE A 5 -53.99 -21.84 -31.73
CA PHE A 5 -52.57 -21.63 -32.01
C PHE A 5 -52.38 -20.26 -32.65
N LEU A 6 -51.49 -19.44 -32.09
CA LEU A 6 -51.02 -18.20 -32.71
C LEU A 6 -49.52 -18.34 -33.01
N THR A 7 -49.21 -18.51 -34.28
CA THR A 7 -47.87 -18.41 -34.87
C THR A 7 -47.47 -16.94 -35.00
N ILE A 8 -46.36 -16.53 -34.39
CA ILE A 8 -45.75 -15.21 -34.62
C ILE A 8 -44.46 -15.40 -35.39
N SER A 9 -44.44 -14.80 -36.58
CA SER A 9 -43.36 -14.78 -37.55
C SER A 9 -42.16 -13.96 -37.08
N ILE A 10 -41.00 -14.47 -37.45
CA ILE A 10 -39.66 -13.88 -37.32
C ILE A 10 -39.54 -12.65 -38.22
N ILE A 11 -39.09 -11.51 -37.68
CA ILE A 11 -38.53 -10.40 -38.46
C ILE A 11 -37.09 -10.18 -37.99
N VAL A 12 -36.15 -10.59 -38.85
CA VAL A 12 -34.73 -10.24 -38.76
C VAL A 12 -34.55 -8.89 -39.43
N ALA A 13 -34.19 -7.86 -38.66
CA ALA A 13 -33.76 -6.57 -39.20
C ALA A 13 -32.26 -6.40 -38.91
N SER A 14 -31.45 -6.76 -39.91
CA SER A 14 -30.03 -6.46 -40.02
C SER A 14 -29.87 -5.01 -40.48
N LEU A 15 -29.31 -4.15 -39.63
CA LEU A 15 -28.86 -2.82 -40.01
C LEU A 15 -27.35 -2.72 -39.81
N PHE A 16 -26.69 -2.76 -40.97
CA PHE A 16 -25.33 -2.33 -41.22
C PHE A 16 -25.10 -0.93 -40.64
N TRP A 17 -24.08 -0.78 -39.79
CA TRP A 17 -23.43 0.50 -39.62
C TRP A 17 -22.00 0.43 -40.14
N ALA A 18 -21.76 1.33 -41.08
CA ALA A 18 -20.57 1.47 -41.88
C ALA A 18 -19.37 1.88 -41.02
N THR A 19 -18.24 1.28 -41.34
CA THR A 19 -16.91 1.66 -40.93
C THR A 19 -16.52 2.98 -41.60
N MET A 20 -16.07 3.96 -40.81
CA MET A 20 -15.40 5.17 -41.30
C MET A 20 -13.93 5.13 -40.86
N PRO A 21 -12.96 5.11 -41.80
CA PRO A 21 -11.55 5.27 -41.48
C PRO A 21 -11.20 6.76 -41.47
N CYS A 22 -10.97 7.33 -40.29
CA CYS A 22 -10.40 8.68 -40.19
C CYS A 22 -8.87 8.59 -40.28
N LEU A 23 -8.34 8.94 -41.46
CA LEU A 23 -6.91 9.18 -41.68
C LEU A 23 -6.40 10.32 -40.78
N ALA A 24 -5.55 9.99 -39.80
CA ALA A 24 -4.71 10.97 -39.12
C ALA A 24 -3.33 11.02 -39.80
N LYS A 25 -2.97 12.20 -40.30
CA LYS A 25 -1.66 12.50 -40.92
C LYS A 25 -0.55 12.50 -39.85
N PRO A 26 0.66 12.01 -40.17
CA PRO A 26 1.81 12.11 -39.28
C PRO A 26 2.35 13.55 -39.25
N ILE A 27 2.33 14.17 -38.07
CA ILE A 27 3.03 15.43 -37.80
C ILE A 27 4.52 15.11 -37.67
N LYS A 28 5.31 15.59 -38.63
CA LYS A 28 6.77 15.62 -38.54
C LYS A 28 7.17 16.72 -37.57
N HIS A 29 7.66 16.36 -36.39
CA HIS A 29 8.36 17.30 -35.52
C HIS A 29 9.78 17.51 -36.04
N THR A 30 9.99 18.61 -36.74
CA THR A 30 11.30 19.19 -37.00
C THR A 30 11.87 19.73 -35.70
N ALA A 31 13.02 19.21 -35.30
CA ALA A 31 13.85 19.77 -34.26
C ALA A 31 14.43 21.12 -34.75
N THR A 32 14.19 22.19 -34.00
CA THR A 32 14.92 23.44 -34.16
C THR A 32 15.48 23.82 -32.79
N ALA A 33 16.75 23.49 -32.59
CA ALA A 33 17.53 23.97 -31.47
C ALA A 33 17.78 25.47 -31.66
N THR A 34 17.35 26.29 -30.69
CA THR A 34 17.79 27.68 -30.56
C THR A 34 18.25 27.89 -29.11
N PRO A 35 19.42 28.50 -28.88
CA PRO A 35 20.03 28.55 -27.56
C PRO A 35 19.42 29.68 -26.72
N THR A 36 18.87 29.35 -25.55
CA THR A 36 18.42 30.34 -24.57
C THR A 36 19.59 30.82 -23.72
N ALA A 37 19.81 32.13 -23.79
CA ALA A 37 20.82 32.86 -23.06
C ALA A 37 20.64 32.80 -21.53
N HIS A 38 21.77 32.74 -20.84
CA HIS A 38 21.91 32.88 -19.39
C HIS A 38 21.31 34.19 -18.87
N HIS A 39 20.20 34.12 -18.12
CA HIS A 39 19.73 35.22 -17.31
C HIS A 39 20.36 35.16 -15.91
N LYS A 40 21.37 36.01 -15.68
CA LYS A 40 21.92 36.32 -14.35
C LYS A 40 20.90 37.12 -13.56
N TYR A 41 20.40 36.58 -12.45
CA TYR A 41 19.63 37.33 -11.47
C TYR A 41 20.60 38.07 -10.54
N LYS A 42 20.72 39.39 -10.70
CA LYS A 42 21.37 40.29 -9.75
C LYS A 42 20.36 40.64 -8.66
N SER A 43 20.59 40.23 -7.41
CA SER A 43 19.88 40.79 -6.26
C SER A 43 20.49 42.15 -5.92
N GLN A 44 19.68 43.20 -6.02
CA GLN A 44 20.04 44.53 -5.53
C GLN A 44 19.72 44.63 -4.04
N HIS A 45 20.75 44.98 -3.28
CA HIS A 45 20.66 45.44 -1.89
C HIS A 45 19.98 46.80 -1.82
N GLY A 46 18.85 46.89 -1.12
CA GLY A 46 18.31 48.14 -0.58
C GLY A 46 18.60 48.23 0.92
N LYS A 47 19.46 49.19 1.30
CA LYS A 47 19.74 49.62 2.69
C LYS A 47 18.82 50.80 3.02
N GLN A 48 18.21 50.78 4.21
CA GLN A 48 17.82 51.92 5.08
C GLN A 48 17.12 51.28 6.30
N GLY A 49 17.50 51.42 7.57
CA GLY A 49 18.48 52.28 8.22
C GLY A 49 17.80 53.29 9.14
N VAL A 50 17.22 52.90 10.29
CA VAL A 50 17.08 53.79 11.46
C VAL A 50 17.22 52.99 12.78
N THR A 51 18.14 53.50 13.57
CA THR A 51 18.62 53.17 14.92
C THR A 51 17.63 53.44 16.06
N GLN A 52 17.69 52.66 17.14
CA GLN A 52 17.77 53.17 18.52
C GLN A 52 18.39 52.16 19.50
N LYS A 53 18.97 52.70 20.58
CA LYS A 53 20.10 52.21 21.38
C LYS A 53 19.73 51.26 22.55
N LYS A 54 20.63 50.27 22.79
CA LYS A 54 21.28 49.71 24.03
C LYS A 54 20.83 50.18 25.45
N PRO A 55 21.26 49.53 26.59
CA PRO A 55 22.15 48.35 26.83
C PRO A 55 21.48 47.31 27.79
N SER A 56 22.04 46.19 28.31
CA SER A 56 23.38 45.85 28.79
C SER A 56 23.61 44.34 29.01
N ALA A 57 24.86 43.93 28.82
CA ALA A 57 25.66 42.95 29.57
C ALA A 57 25.00 41.76 30.29
N ILE A 58 25.51 40.54 30.03
CA ILE A 58 26.47 39.83 30.90
C ILE A 58 27.01 38.61 30.14
N ALA A 59 28.34 38.52 30.12
CA ALA A 59 29.10 37.39 29.63
C ALA A 59 29.06 36.22 30.62
N LYS A 60 29.13 34.98 30.10
CA LYS A 60 29.89 33.89 30.75
C LYS A 60 30.23 32.80 29.73
N GLN A 61 31.51 32.77 29.39
CA GLN A 61 32.21 31.64 28.80
C GLN A 61 32.08 30.42 29.72
N HIS A 62 31.80 29.23 29.19
CA HIS A 62 32.27 27.99 29.83
C HIS A 62 32.89 27.05 28.81
N LYS A 63 34.10 26.62 29.17
CA LYS A 63 35.05 25.83 28.43
C LYS A 63 34.63 24.36 28.36
N LYS A 64 35.03 23.75 27.23
CA LYS A 64 35.51 22.38 27.02
C LYS A 64 35.57 21.46 28.26
N HIS A 65 35.02 20.25 28.13
CA HIS A 65 35.71 19.03 28.56
C HIS A 65 35.43 17.87 27.62
N LYS A 66 36.48 17.46 26.88
CA LYS A 66 36.63 16.12 26.30
C LYS A 66 36.90 15.15 27.45
N LYS A 67 36.25 13.98 27.47
CA LYS A 67 36.79 12.77 28.09
C LYS A 67 36.62 11.59 27.14
N ASN A 68 37.77 11.07 26.73
CA ASN A 68 37.95 9.79 26.07
C ASN A 68 37.65 8.68 27.08
N ALA A 69 36.94 7.64 26.67
CA ALA A 69 36.91 6.36 27.36
C ALA A 69 37.25 5.26 26.36
N THR A 70 38.51 4.85 26.41
CA THR A 70 39.08 3.70 25.74
C THR A 70 38.61 2.45 26.48
N ILE A 71 37.87 1.54 25.83
CA ILE A 71 37.58 0.21 26.38
C ILE A 71 38.43 -0.82 25.64
N HIS A 72 39.19 -1.55 26.45
CA HIS A 72 40.16 -2.56 26.06
C HIS A 72 39.50 -3.82 25.48
N LYS A 73 40.17 -4.35 24.46
CA LYS A 73 39.97 -5.67 23.86
C LYS A 73 40.23 -6.78 24.89
N ALA A 74 39.32 -7.75 25.00
CA ALA A 74 39.61 -9.06 25.55
C ALA A 74 39.52 -10.11 24.43
N LYS A 75 40.67 -10.72 24.12
CA LYS A 75 40.81 -11.90 23.26
C LYS A 75 40.33 -13.13 24.03
N VAL A 76 39.40 -13.89 23.47
CA VAL A 76 39.04 -15.24 23.93
C VAL A 76 39.67 -16.25 22.96
N PRO A 77 40.33 -17.31 23.46
CA PRO A 77 41.07 -18.26 22.62
C PRO A 77 40.15 -19.28 21.95
N ALA A 78 40.58 -19.67 20.73
CA ALA A 78 40.04 -20.77 19.96
C ALA A 78 40.32 -22.12 20.64
N ARG A 79 39.32 -23.01 20.67
CA ARG A 79 39.47 -24.42 21.05
C ARG A 79 38.85 -25.33 20.01
N SER A 80 39.51 -26.46 19.85
CA SER A 80 39.53 -27.39 18.73
C SER A 80 38.40 -28.43 18.69
N ARG A 81 38.08 -28.85 17.46
CA ARG A 81 37.77 -30.22 16.97
C ARG A 81 37.32 -31.30 17.99
N GLN A 82 36.10 -31.80 17.77
CA GLN A 82 35.70 -33.24 17.77
C GLN A 82 34.42 -33.28 16.90
N ARG A 83 34.40 -33.80 15.65
CA ARG A 83 34.39 -35.20 15.17
C ARG A 83 33.61 -36.17 16.06
N GLY A 84 32.32 -36.31 15.75
CA GLY A 84 31.44 -37.39 16.19
C GLY A 84 30.50 -37.76 15.04
N GLN A 85 30.72 -38.96 14.48
CA GLN A 85 29.85 -39.62 13.51
C GLN A 85 28.68 -40.30 14.26
N HIS A 86 27.73 -40.86 13.49
CA HIS A 86 26.54 -41.63 13.89
C HIS A 86 25.31 -40.75 14.23
N ALA A 87 24.09 -40.97 13.71
CA ALA A 87 23.52 -42.10 13.00
C ALA A 87 22.47 -41.61 11.99
N VAL A 88 22.42 -42.25 10.83
CA VAL A 88 21.31 -42.15 9.87
C VAL A 88 20.21 -43.08 10.37
N THR A 89 19.18 -42.52 11.00
CA THR A 89 17.95 -43.26 11.28
C THR A 89 17.05 -43.16 10.06
N SER A 90 16.86 -44.29 9.40
CA SER A 90 15.92 -44.50 8.32
C SER A 90 14.49 -44.13 8.77
N ILE A 91 13.89 -43.19 8.04
CA ILE A 91 12.46 -42.87 8.15
C ILE A 91 11.68 -44.01 7.48
N PRO A 92 10.69 -44.65 8.14
CA PRO A 92 9.80 -45.57 7.47
C PRO A 92 8.90 -44.81 6.50
N ALA A 93 8.85 -45.29 5.25
CA ALA A 93 7.92 -44.84 4.23
C ALA A 93 6.48 -45.07 4.71
N TYR A 94 5.82 -43.99 5.15
CA TYR A 94 4.38 -44.02 5.34
C TYR A 94 3.70 -44.00 3.97
N ALA A 95 2.83 -44.98 3.79
CA ALA A 95 2.05 -45.24 2.60
C ALA A 95 1.32 -43.99 2.11
N ILE A 96 1.55 -43.67 0.83
CA ILE A 96 0.67 -42.82 0.03
C ILE A 96 -0.63 -43.61 -0.12
N ARG A 97 -1.66 -43.21 0.64
CA ARG A 97 -3.04 -43.58 0.32
C ARG A 97 -3.58 -42.51 -0.62
N GLU A 98 -3.67 -42.86 -1.90
CA GLU A 98 -4.49 -42.16 -2.88
C GLU A 98 -5.93 -42.14 -2.37
N SER A 99 -6.37 -40.98 -1.89
CA SER A 99 -7.78 -40.69 -1.64
C SER A 99 -8.33 -40.00 -2.89
N THR A 100 -8.74 -40.79 -3.86
CA THR A 100 -9.65 -40.37 -4.92
C THR A 100 -11.06 -40.25 -4.35
N ASN A 101 -11.42 -39.03 -3.94
CA ASN A 101 -12.82 -38.62 -3.76
C ASN A 101 -13.01 -37.35 -4.61
N SER A 102 -13.71 -37.44 -5.74
CA SER A 102 -15.14 -37.11 -5.85
C SER A 102 -15.37 -35.70 -5.27
N GLY A 103 -15.34 -34.65 -6.09
CA GLY A 103 -16.47 -34.33 -6.95
C GLY A 103 -17.40 -33.38 -6.18
N ASP A 104 -17.24 -32.09 -6.42
CA ASP A 104 -18.27 -31.05 -6.35
C ASP A 104 -19.10 -30.94 -5.06
N SER A 105 -18.55 -30.22 -4.06
CA SER A 105 -19.33 -29.50 -3.03
C SER A 105 -18.49 -28.65 -2.05
N ALA A 106 -17.20 -28.46 -2.32
CA ALA A 106 -16.28 -27.69 -1.49
C ALA A 106 -15.89 -26.34 -2.12
N TRP A 107 -16.84 -25.61 -2.69
CA TRP A 107 -16.76 -24.14 -2.74
C TRP A 107 -16.91 -23.65 -1.29
N PHE A 108 -15.82 -23.87 -0.55
CA PHE A 108 -15.56 -23.46 0.81
C PHE A 108 -16.04 -22.03 0.99
N ILE A 109 -16.73 -21.74 2.10
CA ILE A 109 -17.04 -20.37 2.51
C ILE A 109 -15.71 -19.63 2.70
N SER A 110 -15.22 -19.02 1.62
CA SER A 110 -13.99 -18.26 1.62
C SER A 110 -14.27 -16.96 2.34
N SER A 111 -13.61 -16.75 3.47
CA SER A 111 -13.72 -15.51 4.25
C SER A 111 -13.42 -14.30 3.36
N ILE A 112 -13.97 -13.13 3.69
CA ILE A 112 -13.65 -11.88 2.97
C ILE A 112 -12.14 -11.69 2.80
N SER A 113 -11.36 -12.01 3.83
CA SER A 113 -9.90 -11.94 3.78
C SER A 113 -9.31 -12.71 2.59
N HIS A 114 -9.71 -13.96 2.40
CA HIS A 114 -9.24 -14.77 1.27
C HIS A 114 -9.75 -14.22 -0.07
N ARG A 115 -11.06 -13.89 -0.16
CA ARG A 115 -11.62 -13.33 -1.39
C ARG A 115 -10.94 -12.02 -1.80
N LEU A 116 -10.57 -11.17 -0.84
CA LEU A 116 -9.90 -9.90 -1.10
C LEU A 116 -8.47 -10.12 -1.60
N VAL A 117 -7.72 -11.01 -0.94
CA VAL A 117 -6.35 -11.38 -1.31
C VAL A 117 -6.31 -12.06 -2.69
N ASP A 118 -7.23 -12.98 -2.95
CA ASP A 118 -7.37 -13.65 -4.25
C ASP A 118 -7.69 -12.65 -5.36
N PHE A 119 -8.59 -11.71 -5.08
CA PHE A 119 -8.95 -10.68 -6.05
C PHE A 119 -7.78 -9.74 -6.35
N VAL A 120 -7.00 -9.35 -5.33
CA VAL A 120 -5.75 -8.62 -5.52
C VAL A 120 -4.77 -9.40 -6.40
N HIS A 121 -4.55 -10.68 -6.12
CA HIS A 121 -3.66 -11.52 -6.92
C HIS A 121 -4.12 -11.60 -8.38
N LYS A 122 -5.43 -11.74 -8.62
CA LYS A 122 -6.03 -11.71 -9.95
C LYS A 122 -5.84 -10.37 -10.66
N THR A 123 -6.02 -9.24 -9.98
CA THR A 123 -5.85 -7.92 -10.62
C THR A 123 -4.39 -7.66 -10.96
N VAL A 124 -3.46 -8.05 -10.09
CA VAL A 124 -2.03 -7.84 -10.32
C VAL A 124 -1.49 -8.78 -11.40
N SER A 125 -1.97 -10.02 -11.48
CA SER A 125 -1.53 -10.98 -12.51
C SER A 125 -2.06 -10.67 -13.92
N THR A 126 -3.08 -9.82 -14.03
CA THR A 126 -3.67 -9.40 -15.31
C THR A 126 -3.13 -8.07 -15.83
N VAL A 127 -2.22 -7.40 -15.10
CA VAL A 127 -1.68 -6.10 -15.50
C VAL A 127 -1.03 -6.17 -16.88
N SER A 128 -1.60 -5.41 -17.81
CA SER A 128 -1.03 -5.13 -19.13
C SER A 128 -0.58 -3.67 -19.23
N TYR A 129 -1.29 -2.75 -18.57
CA TYR A 129 -0.87 -1.36 -18.40
C TYR A 129 -1.26 -0.87 -17.01
N ASN A 130 -0.35 -0.16 -16.36
CA ASN A 130 -0.56 0.30 -15.00
C ASN A 130 0.15 1.62 -14.74
N ALA A 131 -0.53 2.56 -14.09
CA ALA A 131 0.06 3.82 -13.69
C ALA A 131 -0.60 4.36 -12.43
N TYR A 132 0.21 4.90 -11.53
CA TYR A 132 -0.31 5.69 -10.42
C TYR A 132 -0.72 7.07 -10.93
N LYS A 133 -1.96 7.47 -10.62
CA LYS A 133 -2.46 8.81 -10.91
C LYS A 133 -3.36 9.25 -9.77
N LEU A 134 -3.03 10.39 -9.15
CA LEU A 134 -3.89 10.99 -8.13
C LEU A 134 -5.28 11.28 -8.73
N GLY A 135 -6.34 10.78 -8.10
CA GLY A 135 -7.71 10.86 -8.62
C GLY A 135 -7.98 9.98 -9.84
N GLY A 136 -7.07 9.06 -10.19
CA GLY A 136 -7.27 8.10 -11.27
C GLY A 136 -8.35 7.09 -10.92
N GLU A 137 -9.24 6.81 -11.86
CA GLU A 137 -10.42 5.95 -11.64
C GLU A 137 -10.55 4.77 -12.62
N HIS A 138 -9.58 4.63 -13.54
CA HIS A 138 -9.64 3.64 -14.60
C HIS A 138 -9.28 2.26 -14.06
N PHE A 139 -10.27 1.36 -14.03
CA PHE A 139 -10.14 0.00 -13.52
C PHE A 139 -10.75 -0.97 -14.54
N ASP A 140 -9.95 -1.46 -15.47
CA ASP A 140 -10.39 -2.37 -16.52
C ASP A 140 -9.72 -3.74 -16.36
N ILE A 141 -10.45 -4.66 -15.74
CA ILE A 141 -9.99 -6.03 -15.49
C ILE A 141 -9.82 -6.79 -16.81
N SER A 142 -10.70 -6.55 -17.78
CA SER A 142 -10.73 -7.32 -19.04
C SER A 142 -9.51 -7.06 -19.91
N ARG A 143 -9.03 -5.82 -19.90
CA ARG A 143 -7.83 -5.39 -20.65
C ARG A 143 -6.58 -5.30 -19.78
N GLY A 144 -6.71 -5.49 -18.47
CA GLY A 144 -5.59 -5.36 -17.53
C GLY A 144 -5.05 -3.94 -17.43
N ILE A 145 -5.91 -2.92 -17.55
CA ILE A 145 -5.53 -1.51 -17.56
C ILE A 145 -5.98 -0.86 -16.26
N TYR A 146 -5.01 -0.37 -15.48
CA TYR A 146 -5.26 0.23 -14.18
C TYR A 146 -4.58 1.61 -14.08
N ILE A 147 -5.36 2.68 -13.95
CA ILE A 147 -4.85 4.05 -13.76
C ILE A 147 -5.54 4.65 -12.55
N LEU A 148 -4.93 4.47 -11.38
CA LEU A 148 -5.59 4.62 -10.09
C LEU A 148 -4.68 5.30 -9.08
N ASP A 149 -5.28 5.97 -8.09
CA ASP A 149 -4.59 6.24 -6.83
C ASP A 149 -4.81 5.09 -5.81
N CYS A 150 -4.17 5.22 -4.65
CA CYS A 150 -4.20 4.19 -3.61
C CYS A 150 -5.62 3.93 -3.07
N SER A 151 -6.37 4.99 -2.79
CA SER A 151 -7.75 4.87 -2.32
C SER A 151 -8.69 4.31 -3.38
N ARG A 152 -8.57 4.76 -4.64
CA ARG A 152 -9.39 4.27 -5.76
C ARG A 152 -9.15 2.79 -6.01
N TYR A 153 -7.92 2.31 -5.84
CA TYR A 153 -7.61 0.89 -5.91
C TYR A 153 -8.32 0.10 -4.79
N VAL A 154 -8.18 0.51 -3.54
CA VAL A 154 -8.81 -0.19 -2.39
C VAL A 154 -10.34 -0.13 -2.47
N ASP A 155 -10.91 1.02 -2.87
CA ASP A 155 -12.34 1.18 -3.10
C ASP A 155 -12.89 0.16 -4.09
N ARG A 156 -12.24 -0.01 -5.25
CA ARG A 156 -12.69 -0.96 -6.29
C ARG A 156 -12.66 -2.40 -5.79
N LEU A 157 -11.63 -2.76 -5.03
CA LEU A 157 -11.52 -4.10 -4.46
C LEU A 157 -12.62 -4.35 -3.43
N LEU A 158 -12.86 -3.40 -2.52
CA LEU A 158 -13.92 -3.53 -1.51
C LEU A 158 -15.32 -3.53 -2.14
N GLN A 159 -15.59 -2.66 -3.11
CA GLN A 159 -16.86 -2.66 -3.86
C GLN A 159 -17.20 -4.03 -4.45
N MET A 160 -16.18 -4.72 -4.99
CA MET A 160 -16.36 -6.01 -5.65
C MET A 160 -16.43 -7.18 -4.66
N VAL A 161 -15.66 -7.14 -3.56
CA VAL A 161 -15.49 -8.28 -2.65
C VAL A 161 -16.35 -8.18 -1.39
N ASN A 162 -16.45 -6.99 -0.80
CA ASN A 162 -17.23 -6.71 0.40
C ASN A 162 -17.98 -5.37 0.29
N PRO A 163 -19.05 -5.32 -0.52
CA PRO A 163 -19.80 -4.08 -0.75
C PRO A 163 -20.47 -3.54 0.51
N LYS A 164 -20.79 -4.38 1.51
CA LYS A 164 -21.38 -3.93 2.78
C LYS A 164 -20.36 -3.11 3.59
N ALA A 165 -19.14 -3.62 3.75
CA ALA A 165 -18.06 -2.88 4.42
C ALA A 165 -17.68 -1.60 3.69
N TYR A 166 -17.65 -1.63 2.34
CA TYR A 166 -17.44 -0.41 1.56
C TYR A 166 -18.56 0.61 1.80
N SER A 167 -19.82 0.17 1.76
CA SER A 167 -20.98 1.05 1.93
C SER A 167 -21.01 1.67 3.33
N SER A 168 -20.60 0.93 4.38
CA SER A 168 -20.54 1.48 5.73
C SER A 168 -19.48 2.58 5.87
N LEU A 169 -18.33 2.44 5.22
CA LEU A 169 -17.30 3.49 5.13
C LEU A 169 -17.83 4.73 4.41
N VAL A 170 -18.50 4.56 3.27
CA VAL A 170 -19.11 5.66 2.52
C VAL A 170 -20.17 6.38 3.36
N SER A 171 -21.05 5.63 4.02
CA SER A 171 -22.10 6.20 4.89
C SER A 171 -21.53 6.96 6.07
N TYR A 172 -20.50 6.44 6.74
CA TYR A 172 -19.86 7.13 7.87
C TYR A 172 -19.21 8.45 7.45
N THR A 173 -18.48 8.42 6.33
CA THR A 173 -17.67 9.56 5.89
C THR A 173 -18.48 10.59 5.09
N GLY A 174 -19.65 10.20 4.56
CA GLY A 174 -20.43 10.99 3.60
C GLY A 174 -19.75 11.17 2.24
N ALA A 175 -18.58 10.53 2.02
CA ALA A 175 -17.78 10.71 0.83
C ALA A 175 -18.18 9.68 -0.23
N VAL A 176 -18.62 10.15 -1.40
CA VAL A 176 -18.86 9.30 -2.59
C VAL A 176 -17.57 8.59 -3.02
N THR A 177 -16.44 9.25 -2.79
CA THR A 177 -15.10 8.77 -3.14
C THR A 177 -14.18 8.88 -1.92
N PRO A 178 -14.18 7.88 -1.01
CA PRO A 178 -13.27 7.85 0.13
C PRO A 178 -11.81 8.05 -0.26
N THR A 179 -11.08 8.84 0.53
CA THR A 179 -9.64 9.08 0.37
C THR A 179 -8.89 8.43 1.53
N SER A 180 -7.57 8.36 1.50
CA SER A 180 -6.80 7.88 2.66
C SER A 180 -7.11 8.64 3.97
N GLN A 181 -7.57 9.90 3.90
CA GLN A 181 -8.06 10.63 5.07
C GLN A 181 -9.37 10.04 5.60
N HIS A 182 -10.35 9.80 4.72
CA HIS A 182 -11.64 9.21 5.09
C HIS A 182 -11.48 7.83 5.71
N TYR A 183 -10.61 6.98 5.15
CA TYR A 183 -10.26 5.69 5.76
C TYR A 183 -9.64 5.87 7.15
N TYR A 184 -8.73 6.83 7.32
CA TYR A 184 -8.08 7.09 8.60
C TYR A 184 -9.07 7.52 9.67
N GLU A 185 -9.94 8.48 9.36
CA GLU A 185 -10.97 9.00 10.26
C GLU A 185 -11.94 7.88 10.66
N PHE A 186 -12.42 7.11 9.68
CA PHE A 186 -13.28 5.96 9.93
C PHE A 186 -12.63 4.92 10.83
N PHE A 187 -11.39 4.49 10.55
CA PHE A 187 -10.71 3.48 11.35
C PHE A 187 -10.39 3.96 12.76
N THR A 188 -10.10 5.25 12.93
CA THR A 188 -9.90 5.85 14.26
C THR A 188 -11.21 5.83 15.06
N GLY A 189 -12.34 6.08 14.41
CA GLY A 189 -13.67 6.07 15.05
C GLY A 189 -14.18 4.69 15.47
N LEU A 190 -13.64 3.58 14.92
CA LEU A 190 -14.10 2.23 15.21
C LEU A 190 -13.98 1.82 16.69
N ALA A 191 -13.10 2.46 17.46
CA ALA A 191 -12.97 2.20 18.89
C ALA A 191 -14.16 2.75 19.70
N GLU A 192 -14.75 3.86 19.24
CA GLU A 192 -15.86 4.55 19.90
C GLU A 192 -17.22 4.09 19.35
N ASP A 193 -17.28 3.80 18.05
CA ASP A 193 -18.49 3.33 17.34
C ASP A 193 -18.18 2.04 16.57
N PRO A 194 -18.26 0.87 17.24
CA PRO A 194 -18.01 -0.42 16.60
C PRO A 194 -18.95 -0.66 15.42
N ASN A 195 -18.38 -0.91 14.25
CA ASN A 195 -19.15 -1.18 13.05
C ASN A 195 -19.27 -2.69 12.80
N HIS A 196 -20.48 -3.20 12.55
CA HIS A 196 -20.70 -4.63 12.33
C HIS A 196 -19.90 -5.21 11.14
N PHE A 197 -19.46 -4.38 10.20
CA PHE A 197 -18.68 -4.79 9.02
C PHE A 197 -17.17 -4.61 9.18
N TRP A 198 -16.70 -4.06 10.30
CA TRP A 198 -15.29 -3.74 10.53
C TRP A 198 -14.83 -4.01 11.97
N HIS A 199 -13.58 -4.46 12.11
CA HIS A 199 -12.90 -4.50 13.39
C HIS A 199 -11.63 -3.67 13.36
N ALA A 200 -11.40 -2.86 14.40
CA ALA A 200 -10.12 -2.20 14.60
C ALA A 200 -9.01 -3.23 14.84
N VAL A 201 -7.82 -2.96 14.32
CA VAL A 201 -6.62 -3.77 14.56
C VAL A 201 -5.56 -2.85 15.14
N ASP A 202 -5.30 -2.97 16.45
CA ASP A 202 -4.41 -2.02 17.14
C ASP A 202 -2.93 -2.42 17.10
N GLU A 203 -2.65 -3.71 16.92
CA GLU A 203 -1.30 -4.26 16.98
C GLU A 203 -0.86 -4.80 15.63
N VAL A 204 0.35 -4.45 15.19
CA VAL A 204 0.89 -4.91 13.90
C VAL A 204 0.96 -6.44 13.85
N GLU A 205 1.28 -7.08 14.97
CA GLU A 205 1.34 -8.54 15.07
C GLU A 205 -0.02 -9.20 14.88
N LYS A 206 -1.13 -8.49 15.09
CA LYS A 206 -2.50 -9.01 14.90
C LYS A 206 -3.01 -8.87 13.47
N LEU A 207 -2.27 -8.19 12.59
CA LEU A 207 -2.63 -8.10 11.18
C LEU A 207 -2.77 -9.49 10.56
N GLN A 208 -3.69 -9.59 9.62
CA GLN A 208 -4.00 -10.77 8.82
C GLN A 208 -4.13 -10.38 7.34
N PRO A 209 -4.01 -11.36 6.42
CA PRO A 209 -4.32 -11.11 5.02
C PRO A 209 -5.73 -10.52 4.86
N GLY A 210 -5.87 -9.50 4.01
CA GLY A 210 -7.11 -8.76 3.79
C GLY A 210 -7.35 -7.58 4.73
N ASP A 211 -6.56 -7.41 5.79
CA ASP A 211 -6.63 -6.19 6.62
C ASP A 211 -6.22 -4.97 5.80
N ILE A 212 -6.73 -3.81 6.16
CA ILE A 212 -6.41 -2.53 5.51
C ILE A 212 -5.59 -1.69 6.46
N LEU A 213 -4.53 -1.10 5.92
CA LEU A 213 -3.59 -0.26 6.63
C LEU A 213 -3.53 1.12 6.02
N VAL A 214 -3.62 2.15 6.85
CA VAL A 214 -3.70 3.54 6.43
C VAL A 214 -2.61 4.36 7.09
N PHE A 215 -1.83 5.07 6.28
CA PHE A 215 -0.87 6.07 6.72
C PHE A 215 -1.46 7.47 6.64
N ARG A 216 -1.17 8.31 7.64
CA ARG A 216 -1.32 9.77 7.58
C ARG A 216 0.00 10.44 7.89
N TYR A 217 0.56 11.11 6.89
CA TYR A 217 1.87 11.74 6.97
C TYR A 217 1.77 13.10 7.66
N LYS A 218 2.80 13.42 8.45
CA LYS A 218 2.94 14.70 9.16
C LYS A 218 4.18 15.46 8.68
N ASN A 219 4.04 16.78 8.53
CA ASN A 219 5.17 17.68 8.30
C ASN A 219 6.01 17.88 9.57
N ARG A 220 7.08 18.68 9.48
CA ARG A 220 7.99 18.99 10.61
C ARG A 220 7.30 19.65 11.81
N ARG A 221 6.16 20.31 11.60
CA ARG A 221 5.35 20.98 12.63
C ARG A 221 4.21 20.10 13.14
N GLY A 222 4.13 18.84 12.70
CA GLY A 222 3.07 17.91 13.07
C GLY A 222 1.78 18.03 12.25
N GLY A 223 1.68 18.99 11.32
CA GLY A 223 0.50 19.14 10.47
C GLY A 223 0.40 18.05 9.41
N VAL A 224 -0.81 17.56 9.14
CA VAL A 224 -1.05 16.46 8.19
C VAL A 224 -0.84 16.92 6.75
N THR A 225 -0.14 16.11 5.94
CA THR A 225 0.24 16.48 4.54
C THR A 225 -0.28 15.52 3.48
N GLY A 226 -0.97 14.45 3.87
CA GLY A 226 -1.45 13.42 2.96
C GLY A 226 -1.46 12.05 3.64
N GLY A 227 -1.63 11.01 2.85
CA GLY A 227 -1.69 9.66 3.38
C GLY A 227 -1.70 8.62 2.28
N HIS A 228 -1.74 7.36 2.69
CA HIS A 228 -1.69 6.22 1.80
C HIS A 228 -2.49 5.06 2.38
N VAL A 229 -3.20 4.30 1.54
CA VAL A 229 -4.01 3.17 1.98
C VAL A 229 -3.61 1.92 1.20
N MET A 230 -3.51 0.80 1.91
CA MET A 230 -2.92 -0.45 1.44
C MET A 230 -3.68 -1.63 2.02
N ILE A 231 -3.61 -2.79 1.34
CA ILE A 231 -4.17 -4.06 1.82
C ILE A 231 -3.01 -4.96 2.27
N VAL A 232 -3.13 -5.60 3.43
CA VAL A 232 -2.19 -6.59 3.93
C VAL A 232 -2.37 -7.90 3.16
N MET A 233 -1.28 -8.44 2.63
CA MET A 233 -1.31 -9.61 1.76
C MET A 233 -0.86 -10.90 2.46
N SER A 234 -0.14 -10.79 3.57
CA SER A 234 0.30 -11.94 4.37
C SER A 234 0.39 -11.57 5.84
N LYS A 235 0.45 -12.59 6.70
CA LYS A 235 0.81 -12.38 8.11
C LYS A 235 2.15 -11.65 8.20
N PRO A 236 2.29 -10.58 9.00
CA PRO A 236 3.57 -9.90 9.15
C PRO A 236 4.63 -10.81 9.77
N ILE A 237 5.87 -10.66 9.32
CA ILE A 237 7.02 -11.39 9.86
C ILE A 237 7.75 -10.47 10.83
N ARG A 238 7.85 -10.89 12.09
CA ARG A 238 8.55 -10.13 13.13
C ARG A 238 10.06 -10.23 12.97
N ASP A 239 10.74 -9.09 13.04
CA ASP A 239 12.18 -8.94 13.13
C ASP A 239 12.49 -7.90 14.23
N ASN A 240 12.81 -8.38 15.43
CA ASN A 240 13.02 -7.54 16.61
C ASN A 240 11.80 -6.64 16.93
N ASN A 241 11.97 -5.32 16.89
CA ASN A 241 10.91 -4.31 17.09
C ASN A 241 10.27 -3.84 15.77
N THR A 242 10.53 -4.58 14.69
CA THR A 242 10.09 -4.27 13.35
C THR A 242 9.31 -5.45 12.78
N PHE A 243 8.40 -5.18 11.85
CA PHE A 243 7.65 -6.18 11.13
C PHE A 243 7.81 -5.93 9.63
N LEU A 244 8.10 -7.00 8.90
CA LEU A 244 7.99 -7.00 7.45
C LEU A 244 6.54 -7.27 7.09
N VAL A 245 5.91 -6.33 6.38
CA VAL A 245 4.50 -6.40 6.01
C VAL A 245 4.41 -6.46 4.50
N ARG A 246 3.91 -7.58 3.98
CA ARG A 246 3.55 -7.72 2.58
C ARG A 246 2.25 -6.98 2.34
N ILE A 247 2.24 -6.02 1.43
CA ILE A 247 1.06 -5.19 1.15
C ILE A 247 0.78 -5.11 -0.35
N ALA A 248 -0.46 -4.82 -0.71
CA ALA A 248 -0.85 -4.41 -2.04
C ALA A 248 -1.37 -2.98 -2.03
N ASP A 249 -0.98 -2.21 -3.03
CA ASP A 249 -1.32 -0.80 -3.13
C ASP A 249 -1.28 -0.30 -4.58
N SER A 250 -1.75 0.93 -4.82
CA SER A 250 -1.37 1.71 -6.00
C SER A 250 -0.50 2.87 -5.57
N ALA A 251 0.75 2.95 -6.04
CA ALA A 251 1.71 3.97 -5.61
C ALA A 251 2.64 4.47 -6.72
N PRO A 252 3.21 5.68 -6.56
CA PRO A 252 4.16 6.24 -7.53
C PRO A 252 5.49 5.49 -7.56
N THR A 253 5.85 4.75 -6.50
CA THR A 253 7.10 3.99 -6.40
C THR A 253 6.89 2.64 -5.75
N ARG A 254 7.58 1.62 -6.25
CA ARG A 254 7.55 0.25 -5.71
C ARG A 254 8.13 0.13 -4.29
N HIS A 255 7.74 -0.93 -3.59
CA HIS A 255 8.38 -1.37 -2.35
C HIS A 255 9.53 -2.37 -2.61
N SER A 256 9.99 -3.06 -1.57
CA SER A 256 10.89 -4.21 -1.73
C SER A 256 10.13 -5.45 -2.20
N GLN A 257 10.81 -6.33 -2.97
CA GLN A 257 10.21 -7.57 -3.51
C GLN A 257 8.86 -7.32 -4.20
N ASP A 258 8.79 -6.21 -4.93
CA ASP A 258 7.56 -5.75 -5.55
C ASP A 258 7.26 -6.51 -6.84
N THR A 259 5.99 -6.70 -7.16
CA THR A 259 5.56 -7.26 -8.45
C THR A 259 5.71 -6.26 -9.60
N ARG A 260 5.77 -4.95 -9.30
CA ARG A 260 6.09 -3.89 -10.28
C ARG A 260 7.56 -3.98 -10.70
N GLN A 261 7.85 -3.70 -11.97
CA GLN A 261 9.24 -3.61 -12.43
C GLN A 261 9.92 -2.35 -11.87
N SER A 262 11.24 -2.25 -12.06
CA SER A 262 11.96 -1.05 -11.67
C SER A 262 11.43 0.17 -12.42
N HIS A 263 11.17 1.27 -11.71
CA HIS A 263 10.63 2.53 -12.20
C HIS A 263 9.14 2.52 -12.60
N ASP A 264 8.44 1.40 -12.46
CA ASP A 264 7.00 1.33 -12.65
C ASP A 264 6.23 1.95 -11.47
N SER A 265 5.04 2.46 -11.77
CA SER A 265 4.07 2.98 -10.81
C SER A 265 2.72 2.27 -10.96
N GLY A 266 1.81 2.51 -10.03
CA GLY A 266 0.45 1.98 -10.04
C GLY A 266 0.29 0.77 -9.12
N ILE A 267 -0.63 -0.15 -9.43
CA ILE A 267 -0.93 -1.32 -8.58
C ILE A 267 0.26 -2.30 -8.48
N GLY A 268 0.52 -2.83 -7.29
CA GLY A 268 1.55 -3.84 -7.07
C GLY A 268 1.47 -4.49 -5.70
N ILE A 269 2.22 -5.58 -5.52
CA ILE A 269 2.36 -6.27 -4.23
C ILE A 269 3.82 -6.15 -3.79
N GLY A 270 4.04 -5.45 -2.69
CA GLY A 270 5.35 -5.06 -2.15
C GLY A 270 5.56 -5.46 -0.69
N THR A 271 6.77 -5.28 -0.17
CA THR A 271 7.10 -5.46 1.25
C THR A 271 7.62 -4.13 1.80
N LEU A 272 6.91 -3.60 2.80
CA LEU A 272 7.34 -2.46 3.61
C LEU A 272 7.69 -2.92 5.03
N LEU A 273 8.24 -2.02 5.84
CA LEU A 273 8.53 -2.30 7.24
C LEU A 273 7.74 -1.37 8.14
N LEU A 274 7.20 -1.92 9.22
CA LEU A 274 6.59 -1.16 10.32
C LEU A 274 7.43 -1.35 11.57
N LYS A 275 7.78 -0.26 12.23
CA LYS A 275 8.38 -0.28 13.57
C LYS A 275 7.27 -0.05 14.58
N VAL A 276 7.26 -0.85 15.65
CA VAL A 276 6.25 -0.75 16.71
C VAL A 276 6.81 -0.05 17.94
N ASN A 277 5.92 0.60 18.69
CA ASN A 277 6.19 1.02 20.05
C ASN A 277 6.37 -0.23 20.93
N PRO A 278 7.46 -0.33 21.73
CA PRO A 278 7.74 -1.54 22.52
C PRO A 278 6.78 -1.75 23.71
N VAL A 279 5.99 -0.73 24.09
CA VAL A 279 5.02 -0.80 25.18
C VAL A 279 3.61 -1.03 24.64
N THR A 280 3.17 -0.25 23.65
CA THR A 280 1.80 -0.33 23.14
C THR A 280 1.64 -1.32 21.99
N HIS A 281 2.74 -1.81 21.41
CA HIS A 281 2.76 -2.65 20.20
C HIS A 281 2.11 -2.02 18.95
N GLN A 282 1.69 -0.76 19.05
CA GLN A 282 1.14 0.02 17.95
C GLN A 282 2.24 0.46 16.97
N PRO A 283 1.92 0.59 15.69
CA PRO A 283 2.85 1.13 14.69
C PRO A 283 3.27 2.58 15.01
N ALA A 284 4.57 2.85 15.00
CA ALA A 284 5.16 4.15 15.35
C ALA A 284 6.03 4.77 14.24
N ALA A 285 6.44 3.98 13.25
CA ALA A 285 7.16 4.45 12.07
C ALA A 285 7.06 3.41 10.95
N TYR A 286 7.35 3.82 9.71
CA TYR A 286 7.49 2.90 8.59
C TYR A 286 8.76 3.16 7.77
N ALA A 287 9.22 2.16 7.03
CA ALA A 287 10.17 2.30 5.94
C ALA A 287 9.51 1.77 4.65
N TRP A 288 9.57 2.54 3.56
CA TRP A 288 8.85 2.24 2.31
C TRP A 288 9.28 0.91 1.67
N GLY A 289 10.52 0.48 1.93
CA GLY A 289 11.03 -0.85 1.59
C GLY A 289 12.23 -1.19 2.48
N VAL A 290 12.69 -2.44 2.40
CA VAL A 290 13.92 -2.93 3.05
C VAL A 290 15.09 -2.03 2.65
N GLY A 291 15.81 -1.51 3.66
CA GLY A 291 16.93 -0.58 3.47
C GLY A 291 16.53 0.88 3.25
N SER A 292 15.24 1.22 3.20
CA SER A 292 14.78 2.61 3.10
C SER A 292 14.91 3.35 4.44
N TYR A 293 14.89 4.68 4.39
CA TYR A 293 14.83 5.52 5.58
C TYR A 293 13.53 5.34 6.36
N TRP A 294 13.63 5.46 7.69
CA TRP A 294 12.48 5.45 8.58
C TRP A 294 11.76 6.80 8.58
N ASN A 295 10.46 6.79 8.33
CA ASN A 295 9.58 7.93 8.54
C ASN A 295 8.88 7.79 9.90
N HIS A 296 9.23 8.66 10.83
CA HIS A 296 8.66 8.75 12.18
C HIS A 296 7.52 9.77 12.29
N ARG A 297 7.17 10.44 11.19
CA ARG A 297 6.12 11.46 11.15
C ARG A 297 4.91 10.92 10.41
N VAL A 298 4.31 9.91 11.02
CA VAL A 298 3.21 9.16 10.44
C VAL A 298 2.33 8.64 11.56
N ASP A 299 1.03 8.78 11.37
CA ASP A 299 0.06 7.99 12.13
C ASP A 299 -0.36 6.81 11.27
N VAL A 300 -0.54 5.66 11.91
CA VAL A 300 -0.92 4.42 11.23
C VAL A 300 -2.13 3.85 11.96
N VAL A 301 -3.20 3.61 11.22
CA VAL A 301 -4.41 2.93 11.70
C VAL A 301 -4.70 1.74 10.81
N MET A 302 -5.27 0.70 11.38
CA MET A 302 -5.47 -0.58 10.72
C MET A 302 -6.85 -1.12 11.08
N ALA A 303 -7.54 -1.72 10.11
CA ALA A 303 -8.83 -2.33 10.34
C ALA A 303 -9.03 -3.54 9.45
N ARG A 304 -9.91 -4.44 9.90
CA ARG A 304 -10.27 -5.68 9.23
C ARG A 304 -11.72 -5.60 8.77
N PRO A 305 -12.01 -5.73 7.46
CA PRO A 305 -13.38 -5.97 7.01
C PRO A 305 -13.81 -7.39 7.41
N VAL A 306 -15.04 -7.56 7.90
CA VAL A 306 -15.56 -8.87 8.38
C VAL A 306 -16.82 -9.32 7.66
N ASP A 307 -17.05 -10.64 7.69
CA ASP A 307 -18.25 -11.29 7.14
C ASP A 307 -19.41 -11.09 8.12
N VAL A 308 -20.58 -10.72 7.58
CA VAL A 308 -21.83 -10.50 8.34
C VAL A 308 -23.01 -11.10 7.62
#